data_AF-A0A7C2KGZ4-F1
#
_entry.id   AF-A0A7C2KGZ4-F1
#
_cell.length_a   1.000
_cell.length_b   1.000
_cell.length_c   1.000
_cell.angle_alpha   90.00
_cell.angle_beta   90.00
_cell.angle_gamma   90.00
#
_symmetry.space_group_name_H-M   'P 1'
#
loop_
_entity.id
_entity.type
_entity.pdbx_description
1 polymer ?
#
loop_
_entity_poly.entity_id
_entity_poly.type
_entity_poly.pdbx_seq_one_letter_code
_entity_poly.pdbx_strand_id
1 'polypeptide(L)'
;MLRQDKFPVLMKLRSENQGEFRHQIMARLKNIASDKDLTDFVAILSQFRKEFITDSCFYIDVLNDVVRNLLAHEKKSLQGLLDQFVFIAEIGDTHTHELLNKVLNVFARDNDALSRLQKSMLSLENKLRRFEKDSDDFKLYPMLEIEDQWME
;
A
#
# COMPACT_ATOMS: atom_id res chain seq x y z
N MET A 1 -1.12 -4.57 -29.74
CA MET A 1 -1.60 -5.69 -28.91
C MET A 1 -2.53 -5.13 -27.85
N LEU A 2 -3.84 -5.41 -27.93
CA LEU A 2 -4.78 -5.12 -26.84
C LEU A 2 -4.36 -5.99 -25.65
N ARG A 3 -3.97 -5.38 -24.53
CA ARG A 3 -3.74 -6.13 -23.29
C ARG A 3 -5.06 -6.81 -22.93
N GLN A 4 -5.09 -8.15 -22.96
CA GLN A 4 -6.22 -8.88 -22.39
C GLN A 4 -6.28 -8.55 -20.91
N ASP A 5 -7.42 -8.03 -20.45
CA ASP A 5 -7.65 -7.77 -19.04
C ASP A 5 -7.70 -9.10 -18.29
N LYS A 6 -6.74 -9.31 -17.39
CA LYS A 6 -6.66 -10.55 -16.59
C LYS A 6 -7.88 -10.69 -15.66
N PHE A 7 -8.51 -9.58 -15.29
CA PHE A 7 -9.62 -9.53 -14.34
C PHE A 7 -10.88 -8.86 -14.92
N PRO A 8 -11.58 -9.49 -15.89
CA PRO A 8 -12.73 -8.88 -16.55
C PRO A 8 -13.90 -8.60 -15.58
N VAL A 9 -14.09 -9.47 -14.58
CA VAL A 9 -15.12 -9.29 -13.53
C VAL A 9 -14.82 -8.05 -12.68
N LEU A 10 -13.56 -7.85 -12.28
CA LEU A 10 -13.17 -6.67 -11.51
C LEU A 10 -13.31 -5.39 -12.33
N MET A 11 -13.00 -5.43 -13.63
CA MET A 11 -13.20 -4.29 -14.53
C MET A 11 -14.66 -3.89 -14.65
N LYS A 12 -15.58 -4.87 -14.70
CA LYS A 12 -17.02 -4.61 -14.68
C LYS A 12 -17.48 -4.01 -13.35
N LEU A 13 -17.06 -4.59 -12.23
CA LEU A 13 -17.38 -4.09 -10.89
C LEU A 13 -16.86 -2.67 -10.67
N ARG A 14 -15.68 -2.35 -11.22
CA ARG A 14 -15.09 -1.00 -11.16
C ARG A 14 -16.05 0.08 -11.71
N SER A 15 -16.83 -0.21 -12.74
CA SER A 15 -17.81 0.75 -13.29
C SER A 15 -19.18 0.71 -12.61
N GLU A 16 -19.58 -0.44 -12.07
CA GLU A 16 -20.96 -0.69 -11.64
C GLU A 16 -21.15 -0.65 -10.12
N ASN A 17 -20.17 -1.10 -9.36
CA ASN A 17 -20.25 -1.21 -7.91
C ASN A 17 -18.85 -1.10 -7.27
N GLN A 18 -18.45 0.14 -6.98
CA GLN A 18 -17.16 0.46 -6.36
C GLN A 18 -16.96 -0.21 -4.98
N GLY A 19 -18.03 -0.34 -4.19
CA GLY A 19 -17.97 -1.02 -2.90
C GLY A 19 -17.57 -2.49 -3.06
N GLU A 20 -18.29 -3.22 -3.89
CA GLU A 20 -17.99 -4.64 -4.16
C GLU A 20 -16.61 -4.82 -4.81
N PHE A 21 -16.26 -3.94 -5.75
CA PHE A 21 -14.94 -3.93 -6.37
C PHE A 21 -13.81 -3.88 -5.34
N ARG A 22 -13.90 -2.98 -4.36
CA ARG A 22 -12.90 -2.85 -3.28
C ARG A 22 -12.79 -4.12 -2.44
N HIS A 23 -13.93 -4.71 -2.06
CA HIS A 23 -13.94 -5.93 -1.25
C HIS A 23 -13.36 -7.12 -2.02
N GLN A 24 -13.64 -7.24 -3.32
CA GLN A 24 -13.11 -8.31 -4.16
C GLN A 24 -11.59 -8.20 -4.37
N ILE A 25 -11.05 -6.98 -4.54
CA ILE A 25 -9.59 -6.77 -4.54
C ILE A 25 -8.99 -7.19 -3.20
N MET A 26 -9.58 -6.75 -2.09
CA MET A 26 -9.07 -7.08 -0.76
C MET A 26 -9.09 -8.59 -0.50
N ALA A 27 -10.17 -9.28 -0.86
CA ALA A 27 -10.27 -10.73 -0.72
C ALA A 27 -9.18 -11.46 -1.53
N ARG A 28 -8.92 -11.00 -2.77
CA ARG A 28 -7.85 -11.56 -3.59
C ARG A 28 -6.46 -11.32 -2.99
N LEU A 29 -6.19 -10.13 -2.47
CA LEU A 29 -4.91 -9.84 -1.79
C LEU A 29 -4.73 -10.72 -0.55
N LYS A 30 -5.79 -10.98 0.23
CA LYS A 30 -5.74 -11.92 1.36
C LYS A 30 -5.44 -13.35 0.92
N ASN A 31 -6.05 -13.80 -0.19
CA ASN A 31 -5.76 -15.11 -0.76
C ASN A 31 -4.31 -15.19 -1.26
N ILE A 32 -3.82 -14.17 -1.95
CA ILE A 32 -2.40 -14.08 -2.37
C ILE A 32 -1.47 -14.18 -1.16
N ALA A 33 -1.79 -13.52 -0.05
CA ALA A 33 -1.01 -13.60 1.17
C ALA A 33 -0.93 -15.04 1.73
N SER A 34 -1.93 -15.88 1.43
CA SER A 34 -2.05 -17.26 1.90
C SER A 34 -1.47 -18.27 0.90
N ASP A 35 -1.84 -18.16 -0.37
CA ASP A 35 -1.55 -19.10 -1.45
C ASP A 35 -0.23 -18.78 -2.17
N LYS A 36 0.37 -17.63 -1.89
CA LYS A 36 1.67 -17.17 -2.43
C LYS A 36 1.69 -17.00 -3.95
N ASP A 37 0.55 -16.68 -4.57
CA ASP A 37 0.49 -16.40 -6.01
C ASP A 37 1.05 -15.00 -6.34
N LEU A 38 2.37 -14.95 -6.55
CA LEU A 38 3.09 -13.76 -6.96
C LEU A 38 2.65 -13.22 -8.32
N THR A 39 2.17 -14.08 -9.21
CA THR A 39 1.77 -13.66 -10.56
C THR A 39 0.45 -12.91 -10.52
N ASP A 40 -0.49 -13.35 -9.69
CA ASP A 40 -1.72 -12.60 -9.41
C ASP A 40 -1.43 -11.30 -8.66
N PHE A 41 -0.50 -11.30 -7.71
CA PHE A 41 -0.11 -10.07 -7.00
C PHE A 41 0.40 -8.97 -7.93
N VAL A 42 1.37 -9.31 -8.78
CA VAL A 42 1.94 -8.38 -9.76
C VAL A 42 0.87 -7.86 -10.72
N ALA A 43 -0.03 -8.75 -11.18
CA ALA A 43 -1.07 -8.38 -12.10
C ALA A 43 -2.12 -7.45 -11.48
N ILE A 44 -2.58 -7.73 -10.25
CA ILE A 44 -3.54 -6.89 -9.54
C ILE A 44 -2.95 -5.49 -9.32
N LEU A 45 -1.74 -5.42 -8.77
CA LEU A 45 -1.09 -4.13 -8.53
C LEU A 45 -0.89 -3.36 -9.83
N SER A 46 -0.45 -4.01 -10.91
CA SER A 46 -0.22 -3.35 -12.20
C SER A 46 -1.52 -2.85 -12.83
N GLN A 47 -2.58 -3.65 -12.81
CA GLN A 47 -3.83 -3.33 -13.49
C GLN A 47 -4.68 -2.28 -12.73
N PHE A 48 -4.59 -2.25 -11.40
CA PHE A 48 -5.40 -1.38 -10.54
C PHE A 48 -4.60 -0.33 -9.77
N ARG A 49 -3.42 0.09 -10.29
CA ARG A 49 -2.55 1.09 -9.63
C ARG A 49 -3.30 2.36 -9.22
N LYS A 50 -4.17 2.87 -10.08
CA LYS A 50 -4.89 4.13 -9.83
C LYS A 50 -5.82 4.01 -8.63
N GLU A 51 -6.47 2.87 -8.49
CA GLU A 51 -7.38 2.56 -7.39
C GLU A 51 -6.62 2.45 -6.08
N PHE A 52 -5.45 1.79 -6.08
CA PHE A 52 -4.56 1.74 -4.91
C PHE A 52 -4.03 3.10 -4.49
N ILE A 53 -3.74 4.01 -5.43
CA ILE A 53 -3.33 5.39 -5.10
C ILE A 53 -4.50 6.15 -4.46
N THR A 54 -5.67 6.07 -5.08
CA THR A 54 -6.85 6.86 -4.67
C THR A 54 -7.40 6.40 -3.33
N ASP A 55 -7.43 5.08 -3.10
CA ASP A 55 -8.02 4.45 -1.92
C ASP A 55 -6.96 3.75 -1.05
N SER A 56 -5.76 4.33 -0.98
CA SER A 56 -4.60 3.75 -0.28
C SER A 56 -4.91 3.35 1.16
N CYS A 57 -5.64 4.18 1.92
CA CYS A 57 -6.04 3.90 3.30
C CYS A 57 -6.90 2.63 3.45
N PHE A 58 -7.62 2.22 2.41
CA PHE A 58 -8.44 1.00 2.42
C PHE A 58 -7.61 -0.27 2.20
N TYR A 59 -6.51 -0.16 1.44
CA TYR A 59 -5.73 -1.33 1.00
C TYR A 59 -4.39 -1.48 1.71
N ILE A 60 -3.87 -0.45 2.38
CA ILE A 60 -2.48 -0.46 2.82
C ILE A 60 -2.18 -1.57 3.82
N ASP A 61 -3.11 -1.86 4.73
CA ASP A 61 -2.95 -2.94 5.73
C ASP A 61 -2.83 -4.31 5.06
N VAL A 62 -3.70 -4.63 4.10
CA VAL A 62 -3.64 -5.92 3.40
C VAL A 62 -2.41 -6.01 2.50
N LEU A 63 -1.97 -4.90 1.90
CA LEU A 63 -0.72 -4.87 1.14
C LEU A 63 0.50 -5.12 2.04
N ASN A 64 0.53 -4.50 3.22
CA ASN A 64 1.57 -4.72 4.22
C ASN A 64 1.61 -6.19 4.67
N ASP A 65 0.45 -6.82 4.88
CA ASP A 65 0.37 -8.25 5.22
C ASP A 65 0.89 -9.15 4.10
N VAL A 66 0.53 -8.87 2.84
CA VAL A 66 1.08 -9.60 1.68
C VAL A 66 2.61 -9.47 1.66
N VAL A 67 3.15 -8.25 1.74
CA VAL A 67 4.60 -8.01 1.73
C VAL A 67 5.29 -8.76 2.87
N ARG A 68 4.72 -8.74 4.08
CA ARG A 68 5.25 -9.45 5.24
C ARG A 68 5.33 -10.96 5.01
N ASN A 69 4.27 -11.56 4.47
CA ASN A 69 4.24 -13.00 4.16
C ASN A 69 5.25 -13.37 3.08
N LEU A 70 5.40 -12.54 2.04
CA LEU A 70 6.38 -12.77 0.99
C LEU A 70 7.82 -12.70 1.52
N LEU A 71 8.12 -11.75 2.39
CA LEU A 71 9.42 -11.62 3.04
C LEU A 71 9.78 -12.82 3.91
N ALA A 72 8.79 -13.42 4.58
CA ALA A 72 9.00 -14.59 5.44
C ALA A 72 9.37 -15.85 4.65
N HIS A 73 8.94 -15.97 3.39
CA HIS A 73 8.97 -17.23 2.66
C HIS A 73 9.91 -17.30 1.46
N GLU A 74 10.23 -16.20 0.77
CA GLU A 74 10.90 -16.31 -0.54
C GLU A 74 12.01 -15.29 -0.85
N LYS A 75 13.13 -15.31 -0.11
CA LYS A 75 14.25 -14.37 -0.36
C LYS A 75 14.75 -14.28 -1.82
N LYS A 76 14.63 -15.36 -2.61
CA LYS A 76 15.11 -15.41 -4.01
C LYS A 76 14.11 -14.89 -5.05
N SER A 77 12.79 -14.90 -4.79
CA SER A 77 11.78 -14.46 -5.76
C SER A 77 11.43 -12.97 -5.64
N LEU A 78 11.76 -12.35 -4.51
CA LEU A 78 11.46 -10.95 -4.21
C LEU A 78 12.08 -9.97 -5.23
N GLN A 79 13.13 -10.36 -5.96
CA GLN A 79 13.77 -9.48 -6.94
C GLN A 79 12.82 -9.10 -8.08
N GLY A 80 11.91 -10.00 -8.45
CA GLY A 80 10.86 -9.72 -9.44
C GLY A 80 9.72 -8.83 -8.92
N LEU A 81 9.72 -8.51 -7.63
CA LEU A 81 8.69 -7.70 -6.97
C LEU A 81 9.18 -6.29 -6.60
N LEU A 82 10.43 -5.95 -6.92
CA LEU A 82 11.01 -4.66 -6.55
C LEU A 82 10.17 -3.49 -7.09
N ASP A 83 9.66 -3.58 -8.31
CA ASP A 83 8.79 -2.55 -8.89
C ASP A 83 7.45 -2.41 -8.14
N GLN A 84 6.94 -3.50 -7.56
CA GLN A 84 5.74 -3.50 -6.72
C GLN A 84 6.05 -2.89 -5.36
N PHE A 85 7.22 -3.16 -4.78
CA PHE A 85 7.67 -2.52 -3.54
C PHE A 85 7.90 -1.02 -3.72
N VAL A 86 8.48 -0.58 -4.85
CA VAL A 86 8.60 0.85 -5.19
C VAL A 86 7.23 1.50 -5.18
N PHE A 87 6.24 0.89 -5.84
CA PHE A 87 4.88 1.39 -5.88
C PHE A 87 4.23 1.43 -4.48
N ILE A 88 4.37 0.36 -3.70
CA ILE A 88 3.82 0.28 -2.35
C ILE A 88 4.44 1.38 -1.45
N ALA A 89 5.74 1.68 -1.60
CA ALA A 89 6.37 2.78 -0.88
C ALA A 89 5.75 4.16 -1.20
N GLU A 90 5.27 4.39 -2.43
CA GLU A 90 4.64 5.67 -2.81
C GLU A 90 3.32 5.92 -2.08
N ILE A 91 2.56 4.84 -1.82
CA ILE A 91 1.27 4.89 -1.13
C ILE A 91 1.35 4.48 0.35
N GLY A 92 2.56 4.18 0.82
CA GLY A 92 2.83 3.56 2.11
C GLY A 92 2.56 4.41 3.34
N ASP A 93 2.51 3.72 4.47
CA ASP A 93 2.48 4.27 5.82
C ASP A 93 3.78 3.91 6.60
N THR A 94 3.78 4.18 7.91
CA THR A 94 4.90 3.84 8.80
C THR A 94 5.22 2.35 8.79
N HIS A 95 4.20 1.48 8.81
CA HIS A 95 4.41 0.03 8.76
C HIS A 95 4.98 -0.42 7.41
N THR A 96 4.53 0.19 6.31
CA THR A 96 5.12 -0.04 4.98
C THR A 96 6.60 0.30 4.99
N HIS A 97 6.98 1.45 5.56
CA HIS A 97 8.37 1.86 5.65
C HIS A 97 9.22 0.83 6.40
N GLU A 98 8.77 0.37 7.56
CA GLU A 98 9.49 -0.65 8.34
C GLU A 98 9.65 -1.97 7.58
N LEU A 99 8.60 -2.43 6.90
CA LEU A 99 8.62 -3.66 6.11
C LEU A 99 9.59 -3.56 4.94
N LEU A 100 9.54 -2.46 4.18
CA LEU A 100 10.39 -2.27 3.01
C LEU A 100 11.85 -1.99 3.39
N ASN A 101 12.12 -1.46 4.58
CA ASN A 101 13.50 -1.39 5.08
C ASN A 101 14.10 -2.79 5.30
N LYS A 102 13.30 -3.77 5.73
CA LYS A 102 13.74 -5.18 5.80
C LYS A 102 14.03 -5.73 4.41
N VAL A 103 13.24 -5.37 3.40
CA VAL A 103 13.49 -5.74 1.99
C VAL A 103 14.87 -5.24 1.54
N LEU A 104 15.17 -3.95 1.77
CA LEU A 104 16.45 -3.34 1.38
C LEU A 104 17.66 -4.03 2.00
N ASN A 105 17.53 -4.53 3.23
CA ASN A 105 18.60 -5.25 3.94
C ASN A 105 18.81 -6.69 3.45
N VAL A 106 17.86 -7.26 2.70
CA VAL A 106 17.96 -8.65 2.19
C VAL A 106 18.71 -8.71 0.85
N PHE A 107 18.76 -7.63 0.07
CA PHE A 107 19.36 -7.63 -1.26
C PHE A 107 20.76 -7.03 -1.34
N ALA A 108 21.59 -7.55 -2.25
CA ALA A 108 22.88 -6.95 -2.60
C ALA A 108 22.69 -5.65 -3.40
N ARG A 109 23.58 -4.67 -3.18
CA ARG A 109 23.39 -3.25 -3.56
C ARG A 109 23.41 -2.93 -5.07
N ASP A 110 23.73 -3.89 -5.93
CA ASP A 110 23.87 -3.66 -7.39
C ASP A 110 22.60 -3.99 -8.18
N ASN A 111 21.49 -3.30 -7.88
CA ASN A 111 20.26 -3.39 -8.67
C ASN A 111 19.59 -2.01 -8.81
N ASP A 112 19.32 -1.58 -10.05
CA ASP A 112 18.64 -0.30 -10.32
C ASP A 112 17.27 -0.20 -9.63
N ALA A 113 16.51 -1.29 -9.57
CA ALA A 113 15.22 -1.32 -8.88
C ALA A 113 15.36 -1.14 -7.35
N LEU A 114 16.48 -1.55 -6.75
CA LEU A 114 16.79 -1.23 -5.34
C LEU A 114 17.10 0.26 -5.16
N SER A 115 17.85 0.87 -6.08
CA SER A 115 18.11 2.31 -6.08
C SER A 115 16.80 3.10 -6.18
N ARG A 116 15.86 2.65 -7.01
CA ARG A 116 14.51 3.23 -7.10
C ARG A 116 13.73 3.05 -5.80
N LEU A 117 13.76 1.84 -5.20
CA LEU A 117 13.12 1.59 -3.91
C LEU A 117 13.69 2.49 -2.80
N GLN A 118 15.01 2.66 -2.72
CA GLN A 118 15.66 3.55 -1.75
C GLN A 118 15.18 5.00 -1.89
N LYS A 119 15.06 5.50 -3.13
CA LYS A 119 14.52 6.85 -3.38
C LYS A 119 13.06 6.97 -2.95
N SER A 120 12.23 5.99 -3.26
CA SER A 120 10.82 5.98 -2.83
C SER A 120 10.69 5.88 -1.32
N MET A 121 11.55 5.11 -0.66
CA MET A 121 11.63 5.00 0.80
C MET A 121 11.99 6.33 1.46
N LEU A 122 12.97 7.06 0.91
CA LEU A 122 13.31 8.41 1.40
C LEU A 122 12.14 9.38 1.21
N SER A 123 11.42 9.28 0.09
CA SER A 123 10.21 10.08 -0.14
C SER A 123 9.11 9.76 0.88
N LEU A 124 8.89 8.47 1.17
CA LEU A 124 7.95 8.01 2.19
C LEU A 124 8.33 8.53 3.58
N GLU A 125 9.59 8.40 3.98
CA GLU A 125 10.09 8.92 5.25
C GLU A 125 9.84 10.43 5.39
N ASN A 126 10.12 11.21 4.34
CA ASN A 126 9.86 12.65 4.33
C ASN A 126 8.36 12.96 4.42
N LYS A 127 7.50 12.17 3.77
CA LYS A 127 6.04 12.29 3.86
C LYS A 127 5.57 12.02 5.30
N LEU A 128 6.05 10.96 5.93
CA LEU A 128 5.71 10.61 7.31
C LEU A 128 6.13 11.71 8.30
N ARG A 129 7.37 12.23 8.18
CA ARG A 129 7.84 13.34 9.02
C ARG A 129 7.01 14.61 8.88
N ARG A 130 6.53 14.92 7.67
CA ARG A 130 5.62 16.06 7.47
C ARG A 130 4.29 15.84 8.18
N PHE A 131 3.71 14.65 8.06
CA PHE A 131 2.47 14.31 8.76
C PHE A 131 2.63 14.35 10.29
N GLU A 132 3.74 13.83 10.83
CA GLU A 132 4.04 13.91 12.27
C GLU A 132 4.12 15.37 12.73
N LYS A 133 4.83 16.22 11.99
CA LYS A 133 4.94 17.65 12.30
C LYS A 133 3.58 18.36 12.22
N ASP A 134 2.82 18.10 11.16
CA ASP A 134 1.49 18.71 11.00
C ASP A 134 0.53 18.25 12.11
N SER A 135 0.67 17.00 12.59
CA SER A 135 -0.09 16.48 13.74
C SER A 135 0.32 17.10 15.07
N ASP A 136 1.62 17.38 15.28
CA ASP A 136 2.11 18.06 16.49
C ASP A 136 1.68 19.54 16.51
N ASP A 137 1.58 20.17 15.34
CA ASP A 137 1.08 21.54 15.17
C ASP A 137 -0.46 21.62 15.33
N PHE A 138 -1.17 20.48 15.25
CA PHE A 138 -2.57 20.36 15.66
C PHE A 138 -2.68 20.43 17.21
N LYS A 139 -2.54 21.63 17.76
CA LYS A 139 -3.05 21.91 19.11
C LYS A 139 -4.56 21.71 19.08
N LEU A 140 -5.01 20.55 19.59
CA LEU A 140 -6.39 20.36 20.00
C LEU A 140 -6.66 21.42 21.07
N TYR A 141 -7.27 22.54 20.68
CA TYR A 141 -7.88 23.42 21.65
C TYR A 141 -8.87 22.54 22.42
N PRO A 142 -8.86 22.56 23.76
CA PRO A 142 -9.93 21.89 24.51
C PRO A 142 -11.23 22.41 23.91
N MET A 143 -12.11 21.50 23.49
CA MET A 143 -13.48 21.89 23.20
C MET A 143 -13.92 22.62 24.46
N LEU A 144 -14.18 23.93 24.35
CA LEU A 144 -14.90 24.63 25.39
C LEU A 144 -16.15 23.78 25.61
N GLU A 145 -16.28 23.20 26.80
CA GLU A 145 -17.51 22.59 27.24
C GLU A 145 -18.58 23.66 27.01
N ILE A 146 -19.40 23.47 25.96
CA ILE A 146 -20.63 24.22 25.80
C ILE A 146 -21.62 23.61 26.79
N GLU A 147 -21.26 23.62 28.06
CA GLU A 147 -22.21 23.54 29.16
C GLU A 147 -22.56 25.00 29.48
N ASP A 148 -23.85 25.26 29.67
CA ASP A 148 -24.42 26.54 30.13
C ASP A 148 -24.82 27.63 29.12
N GLN A 149 -25.17 27.30 27.86
CA GLN A 149 -25.92 28.25 27.00
C GLN A 149 -27.28 27.77 26.49
N TRP A 150 -27.75 26.60 26.94
CA TRP A 150 -29.08 26.06 26.60
C TRP A 150 -30.07 26.07 27.78
N MET A 151 -29.74 26.75 28.87
CA MET A 151 -30.57 26.88 30.07
C MET A 151 -30.82 28.36 30.40
N GLU A 152 -31.45 29.09 29.48
CA GLU A 152 -32.24 30.30 29.77
C GLU A 152 -33.61 30.23 29.09
#